data_AF-A0A7W0GJS7-F1
#
_entry.id   AF-A0A7W0GJS7-F1
#
_cell.length_a   1.000
_cell.length_b   1.000
_cell.length_c   1.000
_cell.angle_alpha   90.00
_cell.angle_beta   90.00
_cell.angle_gamma   90.00
#
_symmetry.space_group_name_H-M   'P 1'
#
loop_
_entity.id
_entity.type
_entity.pdbx_description
1 polymer ?
#
loop_
_entity_poly.entity_id
_entity_poly.type
_entity_poly.pdbx_seq_one_letter_code
_entity_poly.pdbx_strand_id
1 'polypeptide(L)'
;MNMTEPFAVPVDESSPMTVPTPDETPAVPTLDEALTVPSSVPQPSLSLISAVPSGARRPAPRELASWRVLRMWPNGDTLENAATVKLIGVHEGHSIVVTAPEDSSAMAVKEGAMYRFRSFSGESIYEFIAPLVKACSEPFEYLHIGWPQQQHVEKRELRAAPRVKTELPCMIYPGAQASGRFVKGTISDLSTGGAAIALHDDLSVFYDEVKVVFQLAVAEQELMIEARARPVRKPDETGERLLGVSFVSLSSAEKIAVHAFVTAGLVRELEVPLYARV
;
A
#
# COMPACT_ATOMS: atom_id res chain seq x y z
N MET A 1 34.84 43.82 29.59
CA MET A 1 35.94 43.52 30.53
C MET A 1 35.34 42.91 31.79
N ASN A 2 35.51 41.60 31.93
CA ASN A 2 35.39 40.74 33.13
C ASN A 2 35.89 39.36 32.63
N MET A 3 37.20 39.06 32.71
CA MET A 3 37.85 38.17 33.71
C MET A 3 37.11 36.82 33.85
N THR A 4 37.46 35.74 33.12
CA THR A 4 38.53 34.72 33.36
C THR A 4 38.52 34.23 34.81
N GLU A 5 38.27 32.97 35.18
CA GLU A 5 38.97 31.69 34.87
C GLU A 5 38.10 30.47 35.33
N PRO A 6 38.44 29.23 34.92
CA PRO A 6 37.56 28.05 34.93
C PRO A 6 37.70 27.12 36.16
N PHE A 7 36.67 26.29 36.39
CA PHE A 7 36.60 25.30 37.47
C PHE A 7 37.35 24.00 37.11
N ALA A 8 38.09 23.48 38.09
CA ALA A 8 39.06 22.40 38.00
C ALA A 8 38.45 20.99 37.94
N VAL A 9 39.17 20.11 37.25
CA VAL A 9 39.03 18.64 37.21
C VAL A 9 39.78 18.03 38.40
N PRO A 10 39.27 16.98 39.07
CA PRO A 10 40.12 16.07 39.81
C PRO A 10 40.40 14.80 38.99
N VAL A 11 41.70 14.57 38.80
CA VAL A 11 42.32 13.33 38.35
C VAL A 11 42.48 12.44 39.58
N ASP A 12 42.16 11.16 39.50
CA ASP A 12 42.66 10.17 40.45
C ASP A 12 43.24 8.96 39.70
N GLU A 13 44.40 8.54 40.17
CA GLU A 13 45.34 7.63 39.52
C GLU A 13 45.06 6.15 39.82
N SER A 14 45.32 5.35 38.80
CA SER A 14 45.68 3.93 38.73
C SER A 14 46.00 3.13 40.02
N SER A 15 45.48 1.89 40.07
CA SER A 15 46.25 0.65 40.35
C SER A 15 45.43 -0.63 40.02
N PRO A 16 46.07 -1.81 39.82
CA PRO A 16 45.90 -2.58 38.58
C PRO A 16 45.17 -3.95 38.67
N MET A 17 44.86 -4.45 37.47
CA MET A 17 44.57 -5.81 36.98
C MET A 17 44.46 -6.98 37.97
N THR A 18 43.37 -7.75 37.80
CA THR A 18 43.38 -9.21 37.97
C THR A 18 42.53 -9.84 36.87
N VAL A 19 43.17 -10.63 36.01
CA VAL A 19 42.58 -11.48 34.98
C VAL A 19 42.34 -12.86 35.60
N PRO A 20 41.16 -13.48 35.44
CA PRO A 20 41.03 -14.92 35.56
C PRO A 20 40.99 -15.57 34.17
N THR A 21 41.92 -16.51 33.98
CA THR A 21 42.08 -17.48 32.89
C THR A 21 40.86 -18.39 32.74
N PRO A 22 40.53 -18.90 31.54
CA PRO A 22 39.40 -19.80 31.34
C PRO A 22 39.82 -21.26 31.49
N ASP A 23 39.21 -21.99 32.42
CA ASP A 23 39.30 -23.45 32.45
C ASP A 23 38.07 -24.03 33.16
N GLU A 24 37.14 -24.59 32.39
CA GLU A 24 36.46 -25.87 32.65
C GLU A 24 35.33 -26.06 31.63
N THR A 25 35.53 -27.05 30.77
CA THR A 25 34.54 -27.59 29.85
C THR A 25 33.62 -28.54 30.62
N PRO A 26 32.28 -28.42 30.56
CA PRO A 26 31.41 -29.53 30.90
C PRO A 26 31.01 -30.30 29.64
N ALA A 27 31.11 -31.62 29.77
CA ALA A 27 30.96 -32.63 28.75
C ALA A 27 29.57 -32.65 28.07
N VAL A 28 29.60 -33.02 26.79
CA VAL A 28 28.43 -33.38 25.97
C VAL A 28 27.92 -34.76 26.41
N PRO A 29 26.65 -34.92 26.80
CA PRO A 29 26.09 -36.25 27.03
C PRO A 29 25.72 -36.91 25.69
N THR A 30 26.23 -38.12 25.51
CA THR A 30 25.99 -39.02 24.39
C THR A 30 24.55 -39.56 24.48
N LEU A 31 23.76 -39.45 23.41
CA LEU A 31 22.47 -40.14 23.30
C LEU A 31 22.73 -41.58 22.82
N ASP A 32 22.69 -42.52 23.74
CA ASP A 32 22.46 -43.93 23.41
C ASP A 32 21.82 -44.61 24.62
N GLU A 33 20.49 -44.66 24.67
CA GLU A 33 19.79 -45.82 25.20
C GLU A 33 18.33 -45.85 24.75
N ALA A 34 17.99 -46.99 24.14
CA ALA A 34 16.71 -47.31 23.56
C ALA A 34 15.59 -47.34 24.61
N LEU A 35 14.52 -46.58 24.35
CA LEU A 35 13.22 -46.76 25.01
C LEU A 35 12.22 -47.28 23.98
N THR A 36 12.01 -48.59 24.06
CA THR A 36 10.97 -49.38 23.44
C THR A 36 9.59 -48.75 23.68
N VAL A 37 8.88 -48.41 22.60
CA VAL A 37 7.48 -47.95 22.66
C VAL A 37 6.56 -49.13 22.31
N PRO A 38 5.66 -49.58 23.20
CA PRO A 38 4.68 -50.60 22.87
C PRO A 38 3.58 -50.03 21.96
N SER A 39 3.29 -50.76 20.89
CA SER A 39 2.20 -50.52 19.95
C SER A 39 0.86 -50.88 20.59
N SER A 40 -0.03 -49.90 20.80
CA SER A 40 -1.50 -50.05 20.69
C SER A 40 -2.22 -48.79 21.20
N VAL A 41 -2.75 -47.99 20.27
CA VAL A 41 -3.84 -47.04 20.55
C VAL A 41 -4.92 -47.27 19.49
N PRO A 42 -6.19 -47.51 19.86
CA PRO A 42 -7.25 -47.73 18.88
C PRO A 42 -7.66 -46.41 18.22
N GLN A 43 -7.80 -46.42 16.88
CA GLN A 43 -8.32 -45.28 16.13
C GLN A 43 -9.83 -45.07 16.42
N PRO A 44 -10.29 -43.85 16.68
CA PRO A 44 -11.71 -43.54 16.62
C PRO A 44 -12.15 -43.36 15.17
N SER A 45 -13.16 -44.13 14.77
CA SER A 45 -13.84 -44.00 13.48
C SER A 45 -14.59 -42.66 13.40
N LEU A 46 -14.16 -41.77 12.51
CA LEU A 46 -14.89 -40.55 12.18
C LEU A 46 -16.05 -40.90 11.24
N SER A 47 -17.24 -41.04 11.83
CA SER A 47 -18.51 -41.03 11.11
C SER A 47 -18.77 -39.66 10.48
N LEU A 48 -19.06 -39.68 9.18
CA LEU A 48 -19.46 -38.56 8.32
C LEU A 48 -20.53 -37.67 8.97
N ILE A 49 -20.20 -36.40 9.19
CA ILE A 49 -21.20 -35.34 9.32
C ILE A 49 -21.21 -34.56 8.00
N SER A 50 -22.33 -34.71 7.31
CA SER A 50 -22.74 -34.02 6.09
C SER A 50 -23.06 -32.53 6.37
N ALA A 51 -22.97 -31.75 5.29
CA ALA A 51 -23.50 -30.40 5.07
C ALA A 51 -22.62 -29.21 5.51
N VAL A 52 -21.72 -28.80 4.61
CA VAL A 52 -21.19 -27.43 4.54
C VAL A 52 -22.32 -26.52 4.03
N PRO A 53 -22.72 -25.45 4.73
CA PRO A 53 -23.64 -24.48 4.16
C PRO A 53 -22.95 -23.75 3.00
N SER A 54 -23.51 -23.93 1.80
CA SER A 54 -23.16 -23.18 0.59
C SER A 54 -23.50 -21.71 0.81
N GLY A 55 -22.48 -20.92 1.15
CA GLY A 55 -22.64 -19.49 1.40
C GLY A 55 -21.37 -18.76 1.82
N ALA A 56 -20.18 -19.38 1.71
CA ALA A 56 -18.92 -18.68 1.92
C ALA A 56 -18.67 -17.75 0.73
N ARG A 57 -19.16 -16.51 0.84
CA ARG A 57 -18.76 -15.39 -0.02
C ARG A 57 -17.24 -15.33 0.05
N ARG A 58 -16.55 -15.68 -1.05
CA ARG A 58 -15.09 -15.50 -1.14
C ARG A 58 -14.77 -14.09 -0.65
N PRO A 59 -13.82 -13.91 0.29
CA PRO A 59 -13.32 -12.58 0.59
C PRO A 59 -12.87 -11.99 -0.74
N ALA A 60 -13.34 -10.80 -1.07
CA ALA A 60 -12.82 -10.09 -2.24
C ALA A 60 -11.29 -10.03 -2.10
N PRO A 61 -10.52 -10.31 -3.16
CA PRO A 61 -9.08 -10.16 -3.12
C PRO A 61 -8.78 -8.78 -2.56
N ARG A 62 -8.05 -8.71 -1.43
CA ARG A 62 -7.68 -7.43 -0.85
C ARG A 62 -7.02 -6.60 -1.94
N GLU A 63 -7.60 -5.45 -2.25
CA GLU A 63 -7.07 -4.57 -3.27
C GLU A 63 -5.65 -4.18 -2.83
N LEU A 64 -4.64 -4.65 -3.58
CA LEU A 64 -3.26 -4.42 -3.22
C LEU A 64 -3.02 -2.91 -3.26
N ALA A 65 -2.36 -2.39 -2.21
CA ALA A 65 -1.94 -1.00 -2.18
C ALA A 65 -1.21 -0.66 -3.48
N SER A 66 -1.51 0.49 -4.07
CA SER A 66 -1.13 0.80 -5.47
C SER A 66 0.38 0.71 -5.72
N TRP A 67 1.19 0.96 -4.68
CA TRP A 67 2.64 0.87 -4.73
C TRP A 67 3.15 -0.57 -4.94
N ARG A 68 2.34 -1.58 -4.62
CA ARG A 68 2.65 -3.00 -4.82
C ARG A 68 2.35 -3.48 -6.22
N VAL A 69 1.77 -2.66 -7.10
CA VAL A 69 1.43 -3.04 -8.46
C VAL A 69 2.30 -2.27 -9.44
N LEU A 70 3.03 -2.99 -10.29
CA LEU A 70 3.91 -2.43 -11.29
C LEU A 70 3.42 -2.84 -12.69
N ARG A 71 3.55 -1.93 -13.64
CA ARG A 71 3.49 -2.23 -15.07
C ARG A 71 4.89 -2.57 -15.54
N MET A 72 5.06 -3.70 -16.19
CA MET A 72 6.34 -4.19 -16.72
C MET A 72 6.22 -4.38 -18.22
N TRP A 73 7.24 -3.98 -19.00
CA TRP A 73 7.34 -4.26 -20.43
C TRP A 73 8.78 -4.32 -20.93
N PRO A 74 9.05 -5.01 -22.06
CA PRO A 74 10.38 -5.07 -22.63
C PRO A 74 10.91 -3.67 -22.96
N ASN A 75 12.20 -3.43 -22.70
CA ASN A 75 12.82 -2.16 -23.07
C ASN A 75 12.85 -2.02 -24.60
N GLY A 76 12.25 -0.95 -25.13
CA GLY A 76 12.06 -0.72 -26.56
C GLY A 76 10.62 -0.95 -27.05
N ASP A 77 9.76 -1.49 -26.19
CA ASP A 77 8.32 -1.61 -26.45
C ASP A 77 7.51 -0.49 -25.75
N THR A 78 6.20 -0.52 -25.91
CA THR A 78 5.25 0.51 -25.49
C THR A 78 4.40 0.04 -24.29
N LEU A 79 3.86 0.99 -23.54
CA LEU A 79 3.04 0.73 -22.34
C LEU A 79 1.76 -0.10 -22.63
N GLU A 80 1.27 -0.07 -23.88
CA GLU A 80 0.11 -0.84 -24.32
C GLU A 80 0.34 -2.35 -24.19
N ASN A 81 1.58 -2.80 -24.43
CA ASN A 81 1.99 -4.20 -24.28
C ASN A 81 2.45 -4.53 -22.85
N ALA A 82 2.28 -3.61 -21.89
CA ALA A 82 2.74 -3.86 -20.53
C ALA A 82 1.87 -4.89 -19.81
N ALA A 83 2.54 -5.76 -19.07
CA ALA A 83 1.92 -6.70 -18.16
C ALA A 83 1.85 -6.09 -16.75
N THR A 84 0.88 -6.54 -15.97
CA THR A 84 0.76 -6.16 -14.57
C THR A 84 1.47 -7.20 -13.70
N VAL A 85 2.42 -6.75 -12.89
CA VAL A 85 3.17 -7.58 -11.93
C VAL A 85 3.04 -7.00 -10.52
N LYS A 86 3.20 -7.83 -9.49
CA LYS A 86 3.06 -7.43 -8.09
C LYS A 86 4.41 -7.48 -7.37
N LEU A 87 4.74 -6.45 -6.61
CA LEU A 87 5.93 -6.41 -5.76
C LEU A 87 5.77 -7.40 -4.60
N ILE A 88 6.69 -8.37 -4.56
CA ILE A 88 6.82 -9.33 -3.47
C ILE A 88 7.75 -8.76 -2.40
N GLY A 89 8.91 -8.23 -2.80
CA GLY A 89 9.89 -7.68 -1.88
C GLY A 89 11.05 -6.99 -2.57
N VAL A 90 11.85 -6.31 -1.76
CA VAL A 90 13.02 -5.54 -2.21
C VAL A 90 14.20 -5.99 -1.35
N HIS A 91 15.27 -6.44 -1.99
CA HIS A 91 16.57 -6.62 -1.35
C HIS A 91 17.48 -5.51 -1.87
N GLU A 92 17.66 -4.48 -1.04
CA GLU A 92 18.36 -3.26 -1.41
C GLU A 92 19.76 -3.54 -1.98
N GLY A 93 20.08 -2.86 -3.08
CA GLY A 93 21.35 -3.02 -3.80
C GLY A 93 21.52 -4.33 -4.58
N HIS A 94 20.58 -5.28 -4.47
CA HIS A 94 20.74 -6.60 -5.10
C HIS A 94 19.61 -6.92 -6.09
N SER A 95 18.37 -7.03 -5.60
CA SER A 95 17.25 -7.46 -6.45
C SER A 95 15.90 -6.96 -5.94
N ILE A 96 15.03 -6.64 -6.90
CA ILE A 96 13.61 -6.41 -6.67
C ILE A 96 12.87 -7.67 -7.10
N VAL A 97 12.04 -8.22 -6.22
CA VAL A 97 11.31 -9.48 -6.46
C VAL A 97 9.86 -9.15 -6.80
N VAL A 98 9.40 -9.59 -7.96
CA VAL A 98 8.03 -9.38 -8.44
C VAL A 98 7.39 -10.70 -8.87
N THR A 99 6.07 -10.78 -8.89
CA THR A 99 5.37 -11.93 -9.50
C THR A 99 5.67 -12.02 -11.00
N ALA A 100 5.57 -13.21 -11.57
CA ALA A 100 5.51 -13.35 -13.02
C ALA A 100 4.28 -12.58 -13.58
N PRO A 101 4.37 -12.06 -14.82
CA PRO A 101 3.20 -11.49 -15.49
C PRO A 101 2.15 -12.58 -15.69
N GLU A 102 0.86 -12.23 -15.52
CA GLU A 102 -0.24 -13.18 -15.71
C GLU A 102 -0.23 -13.78 -17.13
N ASP A 103 -0.60 -15.05 -17.28
CA ASP A 103 -0.59 -15.80 -18.55
C ASP A 103 -1.36 -15.12 -19.69
N SER A 104 -2.32 -14.25 -19.37
CA SER A 104 -3.05 -13.45 -20.36
C SER A 104 -2.21 -12.34 -20.99
N SER A 105 -1.01 -12.06 -20.47
CA SER A 105 -0.09 -11.12 -21.06
C SER A 105 0.67 -11.80 -22.20
N ALA A 106 0.71 -11.18 -23.38
CA ALA A 106 1.50 -11.67 -24.52
C ALA A 106 3.04 -11.54 -24.31
N MET A 107 3.49 -11.34 -23.07
CA MET A 107 4.87 -11.01 -22.74
C MET A 107 5.68 -12.26 -22.43
N ALA A 108 6.55 -12.64 -23.36
CA ALA A 108 7.58 -13.64 -23.06
C ALA A 108 8.70 -13.01 -22.22
N VAL A 109 8.93 -13.54 -21.03
CA VAL A 109 10.03 -13.12 -20.16
C VAL A 109 11.34 -13.81 -20.57
N LYS A 110 12.43 -13.04 -20.67
CA LYS A 110 13.76 -13.54 -21.06
C LYS A 110 14.83 -13.07 -20.08
N GLU A 111 15.52 -14.02 -19.46
CA GLU A 111 16.65 -13.73 -18.56
C GLU A 111 17.75 -12.94 -19.29
N GLY A 112 18.33 -11.96 -18.61
CA GLY A 112 19.33 -11.02 -19.13
C GLY A 112 18.75 -9.86 -19.95
N ALA A 113 17.48 -9.90 -20.37
CA ALA A 113 16.86 -8.81 -21.10
C ALA A 113 16.50 -7.64 -20.16
N MET A 114 16.53 -6.42 -20.71
CA MET A 114 16.14 -5.20 -19.99
C MET A 114 14.63 -5.00 -20.06
N TYR A 115 14.02 -4.72 -18.91
CA TYR A 115 12.62 -4.40 -18.79
C TYR A 115 12.46 -3.02 -18.18
N ARG A 116 11.43 -2.32 -18.64
CA ARG A 116 10.98 -1.06 -18.08
C ARG A 116 9.81 -1.32 -17.16
N PHE A 117 9.84 -0.68 -16.01
CA PHE A 117 8.85 -0.79 -14.96
C PHE A 117 8.26 0.58 -14.68
N ARG A 118 6.95 0.63 -14.47
CA ARG A 118 6.25 1.83 -14.03
C ARG A 118 5.34 1.51 -12.86
N SER A 119 5.48 2.25 -11.77
CA SER A 119 4.64 2.12 -10.58
C SER A 119 4.07 3.46 -10.17
N PHE A 120 2.92 3.41 -9.50
CA PHE A 120 2.33 4.56 -8.81
C PHE A 120 2.57 4.42 -7.32
N SER A 121 3.40 5.28 -6.75
CA SER A 121 3.61 5.37 -5.30
C SER A 121 3.13 6.71 -4.79
N GLY A 122 1.93 6.71 -4.18
CA GLY A 122 1.28 7.91 -3.66
C GLY A 122 1.02 8.95 -4.75
N GLU A 123 1.88 9.96 -4.78
CA GLU A 123 1.79 11.14 -5.65
C GLU A 123 2.65 11.05 -6.92
N SER A 124 3.61 10.12 -6.94
CA SER A 124 4.64 10.04 -7.96
C SER A 124 4.53 8.76 -8.79
N ILE A 125 4.78 8.91 -10.08
CA ILE A 125 5.11 7.79 -10.95
C ILE A 125 6.61 7.57 -10.85
N TYR A 126 6.99 6.34 -10.55
CA TYR A 126 8.36 5.87 -10.64
C TYR A 126 8.47 5.01 -11.89
N GLU A 127 9.37 5.41 -12.79
CA GLU A 127 9.74 4.61 -13.94
C GLU A 127 11.20 4.22 -13.83
N PHE A 128 11.50 2.94 -14.03
CA PHE A 128 12.88 2.48 -14.06
C PHE A 128 13.14 1.37 -15.05
N ILE A 129 14.41 1.21 -15.45
CA ILE A 129 14.85 0.13 -16.32
C ILE A 129 15.82 -0.76 -15.55
N ALA A 130 15.58 -2.06 -15.60
CA ALA A 130 16.42 -3.05 -14.95
C ALA A 130 16.42 -4.39 -15.71
N PRO A 131 17.51 -5.17 -15.63
CA PRO A 131 17.57 -6.48 -16.26
C PRO A 131 16.76 -7.51 -15.47
N LEU A 132 16.14 -8.46 -16.17
CA LEU A 132 15.65 -9.69 -15.54
C LEU A 132 16.84 -10.58 -15.21
N VAL A 133 17.16 -10.78 -13.93
CA VAL A 133 18.28 -11.60 -13.48
C VAL A 133 17.93 -13.08 -13.50
N LYS A 134 16.73 -13.42 -13.01
CA LYS A 134 16.27 -14.81 -12.92
C LYS A 134 14.76 -14.91 -12.99
N ALA A 135 14.25 -15.89 -13.73
CA ALA A 135 12.88 -16.34 -13.64
C ALA A 135 12.83 -17.63 -12.79
N CYS A 136 12.01 -17.63 -11.76
CA CYS A 136 11.84 -18.74 -10.82
C CYS A 136 10.42 -19.28 -10.92
N SER A 137 10.27 -20.60 -10.89
CA SER A 137 8.97 -21.29 -10.98
C SER A 137 8.54 -21.95 -9.66
N GLU A 138 9.43 -22.04 -8.68
CA GLU A 138 9.17 -22.70 -7.39
C GLU A 138 9.42 -21.72 -6.23
N PRO A 139 8.57 -21.68 -5.18
CA PRO A 139 7.33 -22.46 -5.00
C PRO A 139 6.13 -21.94 -5.80
N PHE A 140 6.28 -20.81 -6.48
CA PHE A 140 5.35 -20.23 -7.45
C PHE A 140 6.15 -19.39 -8.44
N GLU A 141 5.52 -18.88 -9.50
CA GLU A 141 6.23 -18.11 -10.52
C GLU A 141 6.53 -16.67 -10.07
N TYR A 142 7.81 -16.31 -10.05
CA TYR A 142 8.28 -14.97 -9.71
C TYR A 142 9.59 -14.63 -10.42
N LEU A 143 9.92 -13.35 -10.43
CA LEU A 143 11.05 -12.79 -11.16
C LEU A 143 11.97 -12.02 -10.22
N HIS A 144 13.27 -12.27 -10.34
CA HIS A 144 14.33 -11.44 -9.77
C HIS A 144 14.73 -10.39 -10.79
N ILE A 145 14.35 -9.15 -10.51
CA ILE A 145 14.78 -7.98 -11.28
C ILE A 145 16.06 -7.45 -10.64
N GLY A 146 17.03 -7.09 -11.46
CA GLY A 146 18.29 -6.50 -11.01
C GLY A 146 18.05 -5.14 -10.35
N TRP A 147 18.95 -4.74 -9.46
CA TRP A 147 18.86 -3.42 -8.83
C TRP A 147 19.00 -2.29 -9.88
N PRO A 148 18.02 -1.38 -10.00
CA PRO A 148 18.14 -0.27 -10.94
C PRO A 148 19.24 0.69 -10.48
N GLN A 149 20.09 1.12 -11.41
CA GLN A 149 21.03 2.19 -11.15
C GLN A 149 20.25 3.51 -10.95
N GLN A 150 20.71 4.38 -10.03
CA GLN A 150 20.00 5.64 -9.72
C GLN A 150 19.73 6.51 -10.96
N GLN A 151 20.58 6.40 -11.99
CA GLN A 151 20.46 7.13 -13.26
C GLN A 151 19.29 6.64 -14.14
N HIS A 152 18.75 5.46 -13.87
CA HIS A 152 17.63 4.88 -14.62
C HIS A 152 16.31 5.01 -13.87
N VAL A 153 16.22 5.84 -12.83
CA VAL A 153 14.97 6.07 -12.09
C VAL A 153 14.44 7.46 -12.42
N GLU A 154 13.36 7.52 -13.19
CA GLU A 154 12.61 8.75 -13.42
C GLU A 154 11.47 8.84 -12.39
N LYS A 155 11.47 9.92 -11.60
CA LYS A 155 10.36 10.27 -10.72
C LYS A 155 9.58 11.41 -11.35
N ARG A 156 8.30 11.19 -11.64
CA ARG A 156 7.38 12.23 -12.11
C ARG A 156 6.27 12.42 -11.09
N GLU A 157 6.15 13.62 -10.53
CA GLU A 157 5.01 13.99 -9.69
C GLU A 157 3.77 14.13 -10.59
N LEU A 158 2.78 13.26 -10.40
CA LEU A 158 1.53 13.30 -11.15
C LEU A 158 0.45 14.06 -10.38
N ARG A 159 0.55 14.10 -9.05
CA ARG A 159 -0.51 14.60 -8.15
C ARG A 159 0.08 15.58 -7.16
N ALA A 160 -0.68 16.61 -6.84
CA ALA A 160 -0.29 17.64 -5.88
C ALA A 160 -0.55 17.25 -4.40
N ALA A 161 -1.25 16.14 -4.17
CA ALA A 161 -1.64 15.67 -2.84
C ALA A 161 -1.81 14.14 -2.83
N PRO A 162 -1.55 13.46 -1.70
CA PRO A 162 -1.69 12.02 -1.59
C PRO A 162 -3.18 11.69 -1.46
N ARG A 163 -3.54 10.48 -1.87
CA ARG A 163 -4.94 10.03 -1.93
C ARG A 163 -5.08 8.71 -1.21
N VAL A 164 -6.20 8.57 -0.50
CA VAL A 164 -6.59 7.33 0.15
C VAL A 164 -7.84 6.77 -0.52
N LYS A 165 -7.88 5.46 -0.73
CA LYS A 165 -9.10 4.78 -1.13
C LYS A 165 -10.06 4.71 0.05
N THR A 166 -11.32 5.00 -0.20
CA THR A 166 -12.33 5.04 0.85
C THR A 166 -13.71 4.75 0.27
N GLU A 167 -14.68 4.50 1.13
CA GLU A 167 -16.08 4.31 0.75
C GLU A 167 -16.94 5.21 1.64
N LEU A 168 -16.93 6.52 1.35
CA LEU A 168 -17.69 7.49 2.15
C LEU A 168 -18.96 7.90 1.41
N PRO A 169 -20.15 7.73 2.02
CA PRO A 169 -21.37 8.26 1.43
C PRO A 169 -21.29 9.79 1.39
N CYS A 170 -21.73 10.39 0.28
CA CYS A 170 -21.75 11.83 0.11
C CYS A 170 -23.04 12.30 -0.58
N MET A 171 -23.32 13.59 -0.39
CA MET A 171 -24.38 14.33 -1.07
C MET A 171 -23.75 15.40 -1.95
N ILE A 172 -24.16 15.43 -3.21
CA ILE A 172 -23.69 16.40 -4.20
C ILE A 172 -24.85 17.35 -4.49
N TYR A 173 -24.67 18.61 -4.16
CA TYR A 173 -25.60 19.68 -4.47
C TYR A 173 -25.15 20.39 -5.76
N PRO A 174 -26.03 20.47 -6.77
CA PRO A 174 -25.75 21.25 -7.97
C PRO A 174 -25.69 22.75 -7.61
N GLY A 175 -24.56 23.41 -7.85
CA GLY A 175 -24.33 24.80 -7.45
C GLY A 175 -23.66 24.96 -6.08
N ALA A 176 -23.43 26.22 -5.68
CA ALA A 176 -22.65 26.56 -4.49
C ALA A 176 -23.44 26.51 -3.16
N GLN A 177 -24.77 26.49 -3.20
CA GLN A 177 -25.63 26.53 -2.01
C GLN A 177 -26.26 25.16 -1.74
N ALA A 178 -26.33 24.77 -0.46
CA ALA A 178 -27.00 23.53 -0.01
C ALA A 178 -28.54 23.65 0.02
N SER A 179 -29.11 24.45 -0.87
CA SER A 179 -30.55 24.70 -0.96
C SER A 179 -31.04 24.19 -2.31
N GLY A 180 -31.39 22.91 -2.40
CA GLY A 180 -31.85 22.30 -3.64
C GLY A 180 -31.89 20.78 -3.60
N ARG A 181 -32.23 20.18 -4.75
CA ARG A 181 -32.18 18.74 -4.97
C ARG A 181 -30.72 18.29 -4.97
N PHE A 182 -30.37 17.31 -4.13
CA PHE A 182 -29.05 16.69 -4.11
C PHE A 182 -29.07 15.34 -4.83
N VAL A 183 -27.89 14.91 -5.26
CA VAL A 183 -27.62 13.57 -5.78
C VAL A 183 -26.79 12.82 -4.76
N LYS A 184 -27.07 11.53 -4.57
CA LYS A 184 -26.27 10.67 -3.71
C LYS A 184 -25.09 10.11 -4.48
N GLY A 185 -23.96 9.98 -3.80
CA GLY A 185 -22.80 9.29 -4.33
C GLY A 185 -21.98 8.66 -3.22
N THR A 186 -20.92 7.99 -3.64
CA THR A 186 -19.90 7.40 -2.76
C THR A 186 -18.54 7.93 -3.19
N ILE A 187 -17.82 8.57 -2.26
CA ILE A 187 -16.43 8.96 -2.47
C ILE A 187 -15.59 7.68 -2.45
N SER A 188 -14.94 7.37 -3.57
CA SER A 188 -14.08 6.20 -3.75
C SER A 188 -12.59 6.50 -3.50
N ASP A 189 -12.19 7.77 -3.68
CA ASP A 189 -10.81 8.26 -3.54
C ASP A 189 -10.86 9.67 -2.95
N LEU A 190 -10.10 9.94 -1.90
CA LEU A 190 -10.07 11.24 -1.22
C LEU A 190 -8.63 11.76 -1.05
N SER A 191 -8.43 13.04 -1.33
CA SER A 191 -7.21 13.80 -1.03
C SER A 191 -7.54 15.12 -0.33
N THR A 192 -6.51 15.83 0.12
CA THR A 192 -6.64 17.20 0.64
C THR A 192 -7.12 18.20 -0.42
N GLY A 193 -6.92 17.90 -1.71
CA GLY A 193 -7.27 18.79 -2.81
C GLY A 193 -8.53 18.41 -3.60
N GLY A 194 -9.14 17.25 -3.34
CA GLY A 194 -10.28 16.79 -4.13
C GLY A 194 -10.66 15.34 -3.88
N ALA A 195 -11.68 14.87 -4.59
CA ALA A 195 -12.25 13.54 -4.44
C ALA A 195 -12.69 12.94 -5.77
N ALA A 196 -12.68 11.61 -5.87
CA ALA A 196 -13.40 10.87 -6.90
C ALA A 196 -14.70 10.30 -6.30
N ILE A 197 -15.80 10.49 -7.02
CA ILE A 197 -17.15 10.22 -6.53
C ILE A 197 -17.86 9.32 -7.54
N ALA A 198 -18.29 8.14 -7.11
CA ALA A 198 -19.23 7.31 -7.86
C ALA A 198 -20.65 7.82 -7.60
N LEU A 199 -21.33 8.32 -8.63
CA LEU A 199 -22.71 8.82 -8.53
C LEU A 199 -23.70 7.66 -8.59
N HIS A 200 -24.70 7.68 -7.70
CA HIS A 200 -25.77 6.67 -7.69
C HIS A 200 -26.91 7.04 -8.63
N ASP A 201 -27.17 8.33 -8.79
CA ASP A 201 -28.20 8.88 -9.69
C ASP A 201 -27.57 9.83 -10.72
N ASP A 202 -28.29 10.12 -11.80
CA ASP A 202 -27.84 11.07 -12.82
C ASP A 202 -27.83 12.51 -12.29
N LEU A 203 -26.72 13.21 -12.52
CA LEU A 203 -26.64 14.65 -12.33
C LEU A 203 -27.30 15.32 -13.54
N SER A 204 -28.54 15.79 -13.37
CA SER A 204 -29.31 16.38 -14.48
C SER A 204 -28.70 17.68 -15.03
N VAL A 205 -27.86 18.37 -14.25
CA VAL A 205 -27.15 19.60 -14.65
C VAL A 205 -25.75 19.61 -14.04
N PHE A 206 -24.71 19.69 -14.88
CA PHE A 206 -23.35 19.95 -14.44
C PHE A 206 -23.11 21.47 -14.36
N TYR A 207 -22.98 21.98 -13.14
CA TYR A 207 -22.59 23.37 -12.88
C TYR A 207 -21.07 23.50 -12.81
N ASP A 208 -20.57 24.73 -12.99
CA ASP A 208 -19.14 25.04 -12.84
C ASP A 208 -18.64 24.77 -11.41
N GLU A 209 -19.52 24.92 -10.41
CA GLU A 209 -19.24 24.59 -9.02
C GLU A 209 -20.37 23.74 -8.42
N VAL A 210 -19.97 22.80 -7.58
CA VAL A 210 -20.85 21.93 -6.80
C VAL A 210 -20.47 22.02 -5.33
N LYS A 211 -21.42 21.74 -4.45
CA LYS A 211 -21.14 21.53 -3.03
C LYS A 211 -21.21 20.04 -2.73
N VAL A 212 -20.14 19.50 -2.17
CA VAL A 212 -20.05 18.09 -1.76
C VAL A 212 -20.06 18.03 -0.24
N VAL A 213 -21.06 17.35 0.31
CA VAL A 213 -21.22 17.17 1.75
C VAL A 213 -21.00 15.71 2.10
N PHE A 214 -20.10 15.45 3.03
CA PHE A 214 -19.77 14.10 3.50
C PHE A 214 -19.30 14.16 4.95
N GLN A 215 -19.29 13.01 5.62
CA GLN A 215 -18.90 12.90 7.01
C GLN A 215 -17.57 12.15 7.12
N LEU A 216 -16.67 12.66 7.96
CA LEU A 216 -15.40 12.01 8.28
C LEU A 216 -15.36 11.64 9.76
N ALA A 217 -14.92 10.42 10.05
CA ALA A 217 -14.56 10.01 11.40
C ALA A 217 -13.07 10.29 11.63
N VAL A 218 -12.75 11.26 12.48
CA VAL A 218 -11.38 11.65 12.83
C VAL A 218 -11.26 11.70 14.35
N ALA A 219 -10.31 10.94 14.91
CA ALA A 219 -10.08 10.88 16.35
C ALA A 219 -11.38 10.63 17.17
N GLU A 220 -12.18 9.66 16.73
CA GLU A 220 -13.48 9.29 17.33
C GLU A 220 -14.58 10.36 17.29
N GLN A 221 -14.33 11.46 16.56
CA GLN A 221 -15.33 12.49 16.30
C GLN A 221 -15.82 12.39 14.87
N GLU A 222 -17.12 12.58 14.67
CA GLU A 222 -17.69 12.70 13.35
C GLU A 222 -17.77 14.17 12.94
N LEU A 223 -17.05 14.55 11.89
CA LEU A 223 -17.07 15.90 11.34
C LEU A 223 -17.77 15.91 10.00
N MET A 224 -18.75 16.79 9.85
CA MET A 224 -19.38 17.08 8.57
C MET A 224 -18.49 18.04 7.78
N ILE A 225 -18.12 17.64 6.56
CA ILE A 225 -17.32 18.42 5.63
C ILE A 225 -18.25 18.96 4.55
N GLU A 226 -18.20 20.27 4.32
CA GLU A 226 -19.00 20.97 3.33
C GLU A 226 -18.12 21.61 2.26
N ALA A 227 -17.60 20.78 1.35
CA ALA A 227 -16.63 21.22 0.35
C ALA A 227 -17.29 21.91 -0.85
N ARG A 228 -16.90 23.15 -1.15
CA ARG A 228 -17.13 23.72 -2.48
C ARG A 228 -16.11 23.16 -3.45
N ALA A 229 -16.55 22.63 -4.58
CA ALA A 229 -15.69 21.91 -5.52
C ALA A 229 -16.02 22.20 -6.98
N ARG A 230 -15.03 22.05 -7.85
CA ARG A 230 -15.17 22.14 -9.32
C ARG A 230 -15.04 20.76 -9.94
N PRO A 231 -15.95 20.37 -10.86
CA PRO A 231 -15.77 19.16 -11.63
C PRO A 231 -14.50 19.22 -12.50
N VAL A 232 -13.63 18.22 -12.39
CA VAL A 232 -12.41 18.05 -13.20
C VAL A 232 -12.46 16.84 -14.12
N ARG A 233 -13.30 15.85 -13.80
CA ARG A 233 -13.66 14.73 -14.69
C ARG A 233 -15.17 14.53 -14.60
N LYS A 234 -15.85 14.52 -15.74
CA LYS A 234 -17.29 14.25 -15.81
C LYS A 234 -17.52 12.74 -16.01
N PRO A 235 -18.67 12.21 -15.57
CA PRO A 235 -19.09 10.85 -15.88
C PRO A 235 -19.08 10.59 -17.38
N ASP A 236 -18.62 9.41 -17.77
CA ASP A 236 -18.61 8.98 -19.17
C ASP A 236 -19.99 8.41 -19.54
N GLU A 237 -20.47 8.69 -20.76
CA GLU A 237 -21.77 8.19 -21.25
C GLU A 237 -21.83 6.65 -21.34
N THR A 238 -20.65 6.00 -21.32
CA THR A 238 -20.45 4.56 -21.52
C THR A 238 -20.66 3.70 -20.27
N GLY A 239 -21.01 4.29 -19.12
CA GLY A 239 -21.49 3.57 -17.93
C GLY A 239 -20.71 3.80 -16.63
N GLU A 240 -19.49 4.36 -16.67
CA GLU A 240 -18.78 4.78 -15.46
C GLU A 240 -19.32 6.12 -14.96
N ARG A 241 -20.16 6.05 -13.91
CA ARG A 241 -20.74 7.22 -13.23
C ARG A 241 -19.73 7.91 -12.30
N LEU A 242 -18.49 8.09 -12.75
CA LEU A 242 -17.41 8.65 -11.93
C LEU A 242 -17.27 10.15 -12.16
N LEU A 243 -17.45 10.92 -11.10
CA LEU A 243 -17.24 12.36 -11.04
C LEU A 243 -15.95 12.66 -10.27
N GLY A 244 -14.97 13.27 -10.94
CA GLY A 244 -13.79 13.81 -10.28
C GLY A 244 -14.02 15.27 -9.91
N VAL A 245 -13.77 15.65 -8.66
CA VAL A 245 -13.91 17.03 -8.19
C VAL A 245 -12.61 17.55 -7.54
N SER A 246 -12.35 18.85 -7.71
CA SER A 246 -11.27 19.58 -7.05
C SER A 246 -11.85 20.57 -6.04
N PHE A 247 -11.40 20.54 -4.79
CA PHE A 247 -11.88 21.42 -3.74
C PHE A 247 -11.39 22.85 -3.97
N VAL A 248 -12.34 23.79 -4.08
CA VAL A 248 -12.08 25.23 -4.21
C VAL A 248 -11.76 25.85 -2.87
N SER A 249 -12.57 25.52 -1.85
CA SER A 249 -12.39 26.04 -0.52
C SER A 249 -12.83 25.01 0.52
N LEU A 250 -11.99 24.87 1.52
CA LEU A 250 -12.27 24.20 2.78
C LEU A 250 -11.82 25.15 3.89
N SER A 251 -12.57 25.20 5.00
CA SER A 251 -12.13 25.88 6.22
C SER A 251 -10.88 25.20 6.79
N SER A 252 -10.15 25.89 7.67
CA SER A 252 -8.95 25.33 8.30
C SER A 252 -9.24 24.04 9.07
N ALA A 253 -10.36 23.98 9.77
CA ALA A 253 -10.79 22.78 10.50
C ALA A 253 -11.08 21.61 9.55
N GLU A 254 -11.81 21.85 8.46
CA GLU A 254 -12.11 20.83 7.44
C GLU A 254 -10.84 20.34 6.74
N LYS A 255 -9.91 21.24 6.40
CA LYS A 255 -8.61 20.87 5.80
C LYS A 255 -7.82 19.94 6.71
N ILE A 256 -7.74 20.27 8.01
CA ILE A 256 -7.04 19.45 9.00
C ILE A 256 -7.73 18.10 9.14
N ALA A 257 -9.07 18.06 9.20
CA ALA A 257 -9.84 16.82 9.30
C ALA A 257 -9.62 15.91 8.08
N VAL A 258 -9.70 16.46 6.85
CA VAL A 258 -9.42 15.72 5.62
C VAL A 258 -7.97 15.23 5.60
N HIS A 259 -7.00 16.07 5.95
CA HIS A 259 -5.59 15.69 6.01
C HIS A 259 -5.34 14.55 7.02
N ALA A 260 -5.91 14.66 8.22
CA ALA A 260 -5.78 13.64 9.26
C ALA A 260 -6.40 12.31 8.81
N PHE A 261 -7.59 12.34 8.20
CA PHE A 261 -8.25 11.15 7.66
C PHE A 261 -7.41 10.48 6.57
N VAL A 262 -6.92 11.26 5.59
CA VAL A 262 -6.08 10.75 4.49
C VAL A 262 -4.80 10.14 5.02
N THR A 263 -4.11 10.84 5.93
CA THR A 263 -2.85 10.36 6.51
C THR A 263 -3.05 9.07 7.31
N ALA A 264 -4.08 9.02 8.16
CA ALA A 264 -4.38 7.82 8.94
C ALA A 264 -4.72 6.62 8.05
N GLY A 265 -5.46 6.83 6.96
CA GLY A 265 -5.76 5.77 6.02
C GLY A 265 -4.53 5.29 5.25
N LEU A 266 -3.63 6.18 4.84
CA LEU A 266 -2.35 5.80 4.22
C LEU A 266 -1.46 5.00 5.18
N VAL A 267 -1.39 5.38 6.46
CA VAL A 267 -0.67 4.60 7.47
C VAL A 267 -1.26 3.19 7.60
N ARG A 268 -2.58 3.04 7.60
CA ARG A 268 -3.25 1.73 7.63
C ARG A 268 -2.97 0.89 6.38
N GLU A 269 -2.78 1.51 5.21
CA GLU A 269 -2.36 0.79 4.00
C GLU A 269 -0.90 0.29 4.09
N LEU A 270 -0.04 0.99 4.84
CA LEU A 270 1.35 0.61 5.09
C LEU A 270 1.50 -0.45 6.16
N GLU A 271 0.56 -0.53 7.11
CA GLU A 271 0.47 -1.62 8.09
C GLU A 271 0.09 -2.93 7.38
N VAL A 272 1.08 -3.58 6.77
CA VAL A 272 0.93 -4.94 6.24
C VAL A 272 1.05 -5.91 7.41
N PRO A 273 -0.04 -6.55 7.88
CA PRO A 273 0.11 -7.62 8.87
C PRO A 273 0.92 -8.76 8.23
N LEU A 274 1.86 -9.33 8.99
CA LEU A 274 2.70 -10.46 8.57
C LEU A 274 1.87 -11.67 8.07
N TYR A 275 0.60 -11.74 8.46
CA TYR A 275 -0.38 -12.71 7.97
C TYR A 275 -1.63 -11.97 7.48
N ALA A 276 -2.05 -12.23 6.24
CA ALA A 276 -3.41 -11.89 5.81
C ALA A 276 -4.35 -12.96 6.38
N ARG A 277 -5.34 -12.58 7.20
CA ARG A 277 -6.48 -13.48 7.46
C ARG A 277 -7.26 -13.57 6.16
N VAL A 278 -7.29 -14.77 5.58
CA VAL A 278 -8.19 -15.13 4.46
C VAL A 278 -9.61 -15.25 5.01
#